data_AF-A0A7R9MQQ0-F1
#
_entry.id   AF-A0A7R9MQQ0-F1
#
_cell.length_a   1.000
_cell.length_b   1.000
_cell.length_c   1.000
_cell.angle_alpha   90.00
_cell.angle_beta   90.00
_cell.angle_gamma   90.00
#
_symmetry.space_group_name_H-M   'P 1'
#
loop_
_entity.id
_entity.type
_entity.pdbx_description
1 polymer ?
#
loop_
_entity_poly.entity_id
_entity_poly.type
_entity_poly.pdbx_seq_one_letter_code
_entity_poly.pdbx_strand_id
1 'polypeptide(L)'
;MVKAWYMNDNDSEDQRSERHLSPQRFVSLDELSEKSGVLYYAINADDYEAEGKLATIRAERGYTYSDSLECCPEKLDNYLEKIKS
;
A
#
# COMPACT_ATOMS: atom_id res chain seq x y z
N MET A 1 2.65 -12.85 0.91
CA MET A 1 1.19 -12.66 0.82
C MET A 1 0.84 -11.39 1.59
N VAL A 2 -0.01 -10.54 1.04
CA VAL A 2 -0.40 -9.26 1.68
C VAL A 2 -1.14 -9.51 2.98
N LYS A 3 -0.91 -8.66 3.98
CA LYS A 3 -1.59 -8.67 5.28
C LYS A 3 -2.24 -7.31 5.51
N ALA A 4 -3.48 -7.33 5.97
CA ALA A 4 -4.17 -6.17 6.51
C ALA A 4 -4.74 -6.56 7.88
N TRP A 5 -4.90 -5.59 8.78
CA TRP A 5 -5.37 -5.86 10.15
C TRP A 5 -6.08 -4.63 10.74
N TYR A 6 -6.87 -4.87 11.78
CA TYR A 6 -7.38 -3.80 12.63
C TYR A 6 -6.29 -3.29 13.57
N MET A 7 -6.20 -1.97 13.70
CA MET A 7 -5.24 -1.29 14.56
C MET A 7 -5.82 -1.02 15.95
N ASN A 8 -4.96 -0.97 16.96
CA ASN A 8 -5.31 -0.47 18.29
C ASN A 8 -5.54 1.07 18.27
N ASP A 9 -6.14 1.60 19.34
CA ASP A 9 -6.45 3.02 19.53
C ASP A 9 -5.39 3.77 20.36
N ASN A 10 -4.18 3.21 20.48
CA ASN A 10 -3.12 3.82 21.27
C ASN A 10 -2.34 4.87 20.48
N ASP A 11 -2.75 6.13 20.60
CA ASP A 11 -2.11 7.25 19.92
C ASP A 11 -0.70 7.58 20.42
N SER A 12 -0.28 7.04 21.57
CA SER A 12 1.07 7.22 22.10
C SER A 12 2.12 6.29 21.49
N GLU A 13 1.69 5.23 20.80
CA GLU A 13 2.60 4.32 20.09
C GLU A 13 3.22 4.98 18.86
N ASP A 14 4.39 4.50 18.42
CA ASP A 14 4.96 4.94 17.15
C ASP A 14 3.97 4.65 16.00
N GLN A 15 3.66 5.65 15.18
CA GLN A 15 2.81 5.52 13.99
C GLN A 15 3.39 4.55 12.96
N ARG A 16 4.71 4.32 12.98
CA ARG A 16 5.39 3.34 12.11
C ARG A 16 5.36 1.91 12.66
N SER A 17 4.91 1.71 13.89
CA SER A 17 4.76 0.37 14.45
C SER A 17 3.55 -0.35 13.86
N GLU A 18 3.48 -1.67 14.04
CA GLU A 18 2.37 -2.47 13.52
C GLU A 18 1.01 -2.12 14.18
N ARG A 19 1.02 -1.58 15.40
CA ARG A 19 -0.18 -1.21 16.19
C ARG A 19 -1.25 -2.32 16.20
N HIS A 20 -0.84 -3.57 16.33
CA HIS A 20 -1.76 -4.70 16.38
C HIS A 20 -2.69 -4.65 17.60
N LEU A 21 -3.92 -5.12 17.43
CA LEU A 21 -4.77 -5.52 18.54
C LEU A 21 -4.18 -6.72 19.29
N SER A 22 -4.55 -6.88 20.56
CA SER A 22 -4.26 -8.07 21.36
C SER A 22 -5.58 -8.71 21.82
N PRO A 23 -6.05 -9.80 21.17
CA PRO A 23 -5.39 -10.58 20.12
C PRO A 23 -5.41 -9.91 18.74
N GLN A 24 -4.47 -10.33 17.87
CA GLN A 24 -4.37 -9.85 16.49
C GLN A 24 -5.66 -10.17 15.70
N ARG A 25 -6.10 -9.22 14.88
CA ARG A 25 -7.27 -9.39 14.01
C ARG A 25 -6.93 -9.00 12.58
N PHE A 26 -6.60 -10.00 11.77
CA PHE A 26 -6.32 -9.84 10.34
C PHE A 26 -7.62 -9.63 9.53
N VAL A 27 -7.47 -8.97 8.40
CA VAL A 27 -8.51 -8.67 7.41
C VAL A 27 -8.13 -9.37 6.10
N SER A 28 -9.07 -10.11 5.51
CA SER A 28 -8.86 -10.75 4.21
C SER A 28 -8.96 -9.72 3.08
N LEU A 29 -8.44 -10.05 1.89
CA LEU A 29 -8.60 -9.18 0.72
C LEU A 29 -10.07 -9.04 0.30
N ASP A 30 -10.88 -10.09 0.45
CA ASP A 30 -12.31 -10.06 0.16
C ASP A 30 -13.03 -9.09 1.11
N GLU A 31 -12.76 -9.19 2.42
CA GLU A 31 -13.34 -8.28 3.43
C GLU A 31 -12.91 -6.83 3.17
N LEU A 32 -11.64 -6.62 2.80
CA LEU A 32 -11.12 -5.30 2.46
C LEU A 32 -11.83 -4.71 1.24
N SER A 33 -12.01 -5.50 0.18
CA SER A 33 -12.73 -5.11 -1.03
C SER A 33 -14.20 -4.81 -0.75
N GLU A 34 -14.91 -5.69 -0.03
CA GLU A 34 -16.33 -5.51 0.29
C GLU A 34 -16.59 -4.26 1.14
N LYS A 35 -15.72 -3.98 2.12
CA LYS A 35 -15.93 -2.86 3.05
C LYS A 35 -15.47 -1.51 2.51
N SER A 36 -14.45 -1.47 1.65
CA SER A 36 -13.79 -0.22 1.26
C SER A 36 -13.68 -0.01 -0.25
N GLY A 37 -13.94 -1.04 -1.07
CA GLY A 37 -13.70 -0.99 -2.51
C GLY A 37 -12.22 -1.06 -2.91
N VAL A 38 -11.31 -1.32 -1.96
CA VAL A 38 -9.87 -1.48 -2.25
C VAL A 38 -9.64 -2.77 -3.00
N LEU A 39 -8.92 -2.66 -4.12
CA LEU A 39 -8.55 -3.77 -5.00
C LEU A 39 -7.05 -4.06 -4.87
N TYR A 40 -6.68 -5.33 -4.96
CA TYR A 40 -5.29 -5.79 -4.90
C TYR A 40 -4.93 -6.62 -6.12
N TYR A 41 -3.72 -6.41 -6.65
CA TYR A 41 -3.15 -7.18 -7.74
C TYR A 41 -1.70 -7.55 -7.40
N ALA A 42 -1.36 -8.83 -7.53
CA ALA A 42 0.02 -9.30 -7.39
C ALA A 42 0.76 -9.17 -8.73
N ILE A 43 1.83 -8.39 -8.75
CA ILE A 43 2.72 -8.20 -9.90
C ILE A 43 4.17 -8.51 -9.52
N ASN A 44 4.99 -8.85 -10.51
CA ASN A 44 6.43 -8.95 -10.33
C ASN A 44 7.05 -7.55 -10.42
N ALA A 45 7.43 -6.97 -9.27
CA ALA A 45 7.97 -5.62 -9.23
C ALA A 45 9.35 -5.49 -9.93
N ASP A 46 10.11 -6.57 -10.07
CA ASP A 46 11.42 -6.56 -10.72
C ASP A 46 11.32 -6.63 -12.26
N ASP A 47 10.20 -7.13 -12.79
CA ASP A 47 10.02 -7.39 -14.23
C ASP A 47 8.57 -7.13 -14.69
N TYR A 48 7.95 -6.08 -14.15
CA TYR A 48 6.54 -5.78 -14.42
C TYR A 48 6.29 -5.42 -15.90
N GLU A 49 7.32 -4.98 -16.62
CA GLU A 49 7.25 -4.64 -18.04
C GLU A 49 7.13 -5.89 -18.91
N ALA A 50 7.99 -6.90 -18.71
CA ALA A 50 7.90 -8.14 -19.48
C ALA A 50 6.76 -9.04 -19.01
N GLU A 51 6.41 -9.01 -17.70
CA GLU A 51 5.26 -9.75 -17.16
C GLU A 51 3.93 -9.25 -17.78
N GLY A 52 3.85 -7.97 -18.15
CA GLY A 52 2.69 -7.39 -18.85
C GLY A 52 1.41 -7.23 -18.02
N LYS A 53 1.34 -7.80 -16.80
CA LYS A 53 0.15 -7.70 -15.92
C LYS A 53 -0.20 -6.25 -15.58
N LEU A 54 0.82 -5.43 -15.26
CA LEU A 54 0.59 -4.03 -14.94
C LEU A 54 -0.01 -3.27 -16.13
N ALA A 55 0.45 -3.55 -17.36
CA ALA A 55 -0.09 -2.94 -18.57
C ALA A 55 -1.57 -3.29 -18.78
N THR A 56 -1.95 -4.55 -18.57
CA THR A 56 -3.35 -5.00 -18.64
C THR A 56 -4.23 -4.28 -17.61
N ILE A 57 -3.81 -4.24 -16.34
CA ILE A 57 -4.56 -3.55 -15.27
C ILE A 57 -4.75 -2.08 -15.60
N ARG A 58 -3.71 -1.41 -16.11
CA ARG A 58 -3.79 0.01 -16.50
C ARG A 58 -4.79 0.23 -17.62
N ALA A 59 -4.80 -0.62 -18.64
CA ALA A 59 -5.71 -0.51 -19.78
C ALA A 59 -7.18 -0.70 -19.35
N GLU A 60 -7.46 -1.72 -18.54
CA GLU A 60 -8.82 -2.01 -18.03
C GLU A 60 -9.37 -0.90 -17.12
N ARG A 61 -8.49 -0.30 -16.31
CA ARG A 61 -8.86 0.72 -15.31
C ARG A 61 -8.77 2.15 -15.83
N GLY A 62 -8.22 2.36 -17.02
CA GLY A 62 -8.00 3.69 -17.59
C GLY A 62 -6.88 4.48 -16.91
N TYR A 63 -5.86 3.82 -16.36
CA TYR A 63 -4.69 4.47 -15.76
C TYR A 63 -3.71 4.94 -16.83
N THR A 64 -3.98 6.12 -17.38
CA THR A 64 -3.26 6.71 -18.53
C THR A 64 -1.92 7.35 -18.17
N TYR A 65 -1.71 7.72 -16.90
CA TYR A 65 -0.47 8.34 -16.42
C TYR A 65 0.23 7.46 -15.39
N SER A 66 1.56 7.55 -15.36
CA SER A 66 2.42 6.90 -14.38
C SER A 66 3.72 7.69 -14.22
N ASP A 67 4.18 7.85 -12.99
CA ASP A 67 5.49 8.37 -12.63
C ASP A 67 6.17 7.43 -11.62
N SER A 68 7.36 7.78 -11.16
CA SER A 68 8.12 7.04 -10.16
C SER A 68 8.67 8.00 -9.11
N LEU A 69 8.61 7.59 -7.85
CA LEU A 69 9.09 8.36 -6.70
C LEU A 69 9.89 7.46 -5.78
N GLU A 70 11.12 7.87 -5.46
CA GLU A 70 11.92 7.21 -4.43
C GLU A 70 11.76 7.95 -3.10
N CYS A 71 11.05 7.34 -2.15
CA CYS A 71 10.78 7.92 -0.83
C CYS A 71 11.93 7.63 0.14
N CYS A 72 13.04 8.36 0.02
CA CYS A 72 14.14 8.33 0.98
C CYS A 72 14.59 9.75 1.38
N PRO A 73 15.14 9.94 2.59
CA PRO A 73 15.54 11.25 3.10
C PRO A 73 16.49 12.02 2.17
N GLU A 74 17.33 11.30 1.42
CA GLU A 74 18.36 11.87 0.56
C GLU A 74 17.85 12.29 -0.83
N LYS A 75 16.76 11.70 -1.31
CA LYS A 75 16.26 11.91 -2.68
C LYS A 75 14.87 12.54 -2.76
N LEU A 76 14.13 12.57 -1.66
CA LEU A 76 12.82 13.22 -1.61
C LEU A 76 12.93 14.63 -1.04
N ASP A 77 12.73 15.63 -1.89
CA ASP A 77 12.68 17.03 -1.45
C ASP A 77 11.60 17.24 -0.39
N ASN A 78 11.95 17.99 0.66
CA ASN A 78 11.12 18.21 1.84
C ASN A 78 10.60 16.90 2.47
N TYR A 79 11.43 15.84 2.47
CA TYR A 79 11.11 14.51 3.01
C TYR A 79 10.34 14.60 4.33
N LEU A 80 10.94 15.24 5.33
CA LEU A 80 10.35 15.37 6.69
C LEU A 80 8.98 16.04 6.70
N GLU A 81 8.67 16.92 5.75
CA GLU A 81 7.34 17.53 5.67
C GLU A 81 6.34 16.62 4.97
N LYS A 82 6.78 15.92 3.91
CA LYS A 82 5.94 14.98 3.16
C LYS A 82 5.56 13.73 3.94
N ILE A 83 6.39 13.32 4.91
CA ILE A 83 6.13 12.14 5.74
C ILE A 83 5.44 12.45 7.08
N LYS A 84 5.14 13.72 7.37
CA LYS A 84 4.35 14.07 8.57
C LYS A 84 2.93 13.55 8.40
N SER A 85 2.45 12.81 9.40
CA SER A 85 1.03 12.45 9.56
C SER A 85 0.25 13.57 10.21
#